data_AF-A0A9P3C7S7-F1
#
_entry.id   AF-A0A9P3C7S7-F1
#
_cell.length_a   1.000
_cell.length_b   1.000
_cell.length_c   1.000
_cell.angle_alpha   90.00
_cell.angle_beta   90.00
_cell.angle_gamma   90.00
#
_symmetry.space_group_name_H-M   'P 1'
#
loop_
_entity.id
_entity.type
_entity.pdbx_description
1 polymer ?
#
loop_
_entity_poly.entity_id
_entity_poly.type
_entity_poly.pdbx_seq_one_letter_code
_entity_poly.pdbx_strand_id
1 'polypeptide(L)'
;MLYNKTNQLIAVAALLLAPVLAAPTEIETRACDYTCGSHCYSSSAVSAAQEAGYELYASDETVGSNSYPHKYNNYEGFDFPVSSPYYEWPILSSGKTYTGGSPGADRVIFNSNDELAGVITHTGASGNNFVACT
;
A
#
# COMPACT_ATOMS: atom_id res chain seq x y z
N MET A 1 -59.95 22.84 57.93
CA MET A 1 -59.00 23.93 58.26
C MET A 1 -57.62 23.28 58.24
N LEU A 2 -56.61 23.65 57.45
CA LEU A 2 -56.28 24.85 56.68
C LEU A 2 -55.40 24.43 55.48
N TYR A 3 -55.50 25.22 54.42
CA TYR A 3 -54.55 25.28 53.29
C TYR A 3 -53.13 25.59 53.81
N ASN A 4 -52.09 25.05 53.16
CA ASN A 4 -50.92 25.87 52.85
C ASN A 4 -50.16 25.36 51.62
N LYS A 5 -50.24 26.17 50.56
CA LYS A 5 -49.38 26.15 49.37
C LYS A 5 -47.94 26.43 49.80
N THR A 6 -47.00 25.64 49.29
CA THR A 6 -45.61 26.08 49.19
C THR A 6 -45.22 25.98 47.72
N ASN A 7 -45.16 27.15 47.10
CA ASN A 7 -44.65 27.39 45.76
C ASN A 7 -43.14 27.58 45.91
N GLN A 8 -42.28 26.77 45.31
CA GLN A 8 -40.88 27.19 45.10
C GLN A 8 -40.11 26.36 44.05
N LEU A 9 -39.95 27.04 42.89
CA LEU A 9 -38.77 27.15 42.03
C LEU A 9 -38.19 25.85 41.42
N ILE A 10 -38.61 25.57 40.18
CA ILE A 10 -37.85 24.75 39.24
C ILE A 10 -36.65 25.58 38.77
N ALA A 11 -35.45 25.24 39.22
CA ALA A 11 -34.22 25.80 38.68
C ALA A 11 -33.99 25.24 37.27
N VAL A 12 -34.20 26.05 36.24
CA VAL A 12 -33.84 25.70 34.85
C VAL A 12 -32.33 25.85 34.73
N ALA A 13 -31.61 24.74 34.83
CA ALA A 13 -30.19 24.69 34.49
C ALA A 13 -30.04 24.92 32.98
N ALA A 14 -29.61 26.12 32.58
CA ALA A 14 -29.29 26.42 31.19
C ALA A 14 -28.04 25.62 30.78
N LEU A 15 -28.24 24.58 29.97
CA LEU A 15 -27.15 23.84 29.33
C LEU A 15 -26.51 24.77 28.28
N LEU A 16 -25.35 25.33 28.60
CA LEU A 16 -24.53 26.06 27.64
C LEU A 16 -23.92 25.03 26.67
N LEU A 17 -24.53 24.90 25.49
CA LEU A 17 -23.92 24.19 24.36
C LEU A 17 -22.73 25.03 23.88
N ALA A 18 -21.52 24.64 24.26
CA ALA A 18 -20.31 25.22 23.69
C ALA A 18 -20.24 24.88 22.19
N PRO A 19 -20.03 25.85 21.29
CA PRO A 19 -19.77 25.56 19.89
C PRO A 19 -18.41 24.84 19.80
N VAL A 20 -18.43 23.58 19.38
CA VAL A 20 -17.21 22.86 19.04
C VAL A 20 -16.69 23.44 17.72
N LEU A 21 -15.65 24.28 17.79
CA LEU A 21 -14.89 24.65 16.60
C LEU A 21 -14.12 23.39 16.15
N ALA A 22 -14.64 22.70 15.14
CA ALA A 22 -13.86 21.70 14.42
C ALA A 22 -12.78 22.43 13.62
N ALA A 23 -11.53 22.32 14.05
CA ALA A 23 -10.40 22.75 13.23
C ALA A 23 -10.33 21.86 11.98
N PRO A 24 -9.92 22.41 10.81
CA PRO A 24 -9.62 21.58 9.66
C PRO A 24 -8.50 20.62 10.03
N THR A 25 -8.78 19.32 9.98
CA THR A 25 -7.72 18.30 9.97
C THR A 25 -6.98 18.48 8.65
N GLU A 26 -5.77 19.00 8.69
CA GLU A 26 -4.82 18.93 7.57
C GLU A 26 -4.85 17.48 7.07
N ILE A 27 -5.25 17.25 5.81
CA ILE A 27 -5.10 15.94 5.20
C ILE A 27 -3.60 15.75 5.05
N GLU A 28 -3.00 15.06 6.02
CA GLU A 28 -1.64 14.58 5.93
C GLU A 28 -1.60 13.75 4.64
N THR A 29 -0.95 14.28 3.60
CA THR A 29 -0.64 13.51 2.40
C THR A 29 0.08 12.28 2.89
N ARG A 30 -0.59 11.11 2.87
CA ARG A 30 0.01 9.88 3.39
C ARG A 30 1.31 9.69 2.64
N ALA A 31 2.42 9.66 3.38
CA ALA A 31 3.72 9.40 2.81
C ALA A 31 3.67 8.08 2.03
N CYS A 32 4.41 8.00 0.94
CA CYS A 32 4.55 6.76 0.18
C CYS A 32 5.20 5.71 1.09
N ASP A 33 4.68 4.49 1.07
CA ASP A 33 5.35 3.37 1.75
C ASP A 33 6.53 2.88 0.90
N TYR A 34 6.42 2.99 -0.43
CA TYR A 34 7.51 2.75 -1.37
C TYR A 34 7.50 3.80 -2.48
N THR A 35 8.68 4.36 -2.78
CA THR A 35 8.88 5.37 -3.82
C THR A 35 9.81 4.82 -4.91
N CYS A 36 9.24 4.59 -6.09
CA CYS A 36 9.95 4.09 -7.27
C CYS A 36 10.08 5.22 -8.30
N GLY A 37 11.20 5.95 -8.27
CA GLY A 37 11.34 7.18 -9.05
C GLY A 37 10.32 8.23 -8.62
N SER A 38 9.35 8.55 -9.48
CA SER A 38 8.23 9.45 -9.15
C SER A 38 6.93 8.70 -8.79
N HIS A 39 6.92 7.37 -8.80
CA HIS A 39 5.76 6.58 -8.44
C HIS A 39 5.70 6.35 -6.93
N CYS A 40 4.50 6.52 -6.38
CA CYS A 40 4.21 6.39 -4.95
C CYS A 40 3.28 5.19 -4.74
N TYR A 41 3.74 4.19 -3.99
CA TYR A 41 2.96 3.00 -3.69
C TYR A 41 2.66 2.92 -2.19
N SER A 42 1.42 2.55 -1.87
CA SER A 42 1.06 2.12 -0.52
C SER A 42 1.40 0.64 -0.34
N SER A 43 1.54 0.24 0.91
CA SER A 43 1.73 -1.17 1.30
C SER A 43 0.60 -2.04 0.76
N SER A 44 -0.64 -1.54 0.75
CA SER A 44 -1.79 -2.27 0.18
C SER A 44 -1.69 -2.49 -1.33
N ALA A 45 -1.13 -1.54 -2.08
CA ALA A 45 -0.90 -1.71 -3.51
C ALA A 45 0.20 -2.76 -3.77
N VAL A 46 1.24 -2.76 -2.94
CA VAL A 46 2.31 -3.77 -2.97
C VAL A 46 1.76 -5.16 -2.64
N SER A 47 0.98 -5.30 -1.57
CA SER A 47 0.35 -6.57 -1.20
C SER A 47 -0.59 -7.09 -2.29
N ALA A 48 -1.42 -6.23 -2.90
CA ALA A 48 -2.31 -6.65 -3.98
C ALA A 48 -1.55 -7.09 -5.25
N ALA A 49 -0.44 -6.42 -5.56
CA ALA A 49 0.42 -6.83 -6.67
C ALA A 49 1.11 -8.16 -6.37
N GLN A 50 1.65 -8.33 -5.15
CA GLN A 50 2.27 -9.57 -4.70
C GLN A 50 1.29 -10.73 -4.76
N GLU A 51 0.09 -10.58 -4.17
CA GLU A 51 -0.95 -11.61 -4.15
C GLU A 51 -1.28 -12.11 -5.56
N ALA A 52 -1.52 -11.19 -6.49
CA ALA A 52 -1.80 -11.55 -7.89
C ALA A 52 -0.62 -12.26 -8.58
N GLY A 53 0.61 -11.83 -8.31
CA GLY A 53 1.80 -12.51 -8.81
C GLY A 53 1.97 -13.90 -8.22
N TYR A 54 1.74 -14.04 -6.91
CA TYR A 54 1.89 -15.31 -6.20
C TYR A 54 0.81 -16.32 -6.60
N GLU A 55 -0.43 -15.89 -6.83
CA GLU A 55 -1.52 -16.75 -7.34
C GLU A 55 -1.15 -17.44 -8.66
N LEU A 56 -0.57 -16.68 -9.60
CA LEU A 56 -0.10 -17.22 -10.87
C LEU A 56 1.10 -18.14 -10.69
N TYR A 57 2.06 -17.76 -9.84
CA TYR A 57 3.21 -18.61 -9.50
C TYR A 57 2.76 -19.94 -8.89
N ALA A 58 1.85 -19.92 -7.93
CA ALA A 58 1.32 -21.11 -7.25
C ALA A 58 0.51 -22.01 -8.20
N SER A 59 -0.04 -21.45 -9.28
CA SER A 59 -0.79 -22.16 -10.32
C SER A 59 0.07 -22.59 -11.51
N ASP A 60 1.37 -22.30 -11.51
CA ASP A 60 2.29 -22.51 -12.65
C ASP A 60 1.79 -21.82 -13.94
N GLU A 61 1.19 -20.64 -13.79
CA GLU A 61 0.66 -19.82 -14.88
C GLU A 61 1.48 -18.54 -15.07
N THR A 62 1.46 -17.99 -16.28
CA THR A 62 2.10 -16.70 -16.58
C THR A 62 1.27 -15.86 -17.55
N VAL A 63 1.49 -14.54 -17.53
CA VAL A 63 0.85 -13.58 -18.41
C VAL A 63 1.85 -12.60 -19.04
N GLY A 64 1.44 -12.03 -20.17
CA GLY A 64 2.23 -11.05 -20.92
C GLY A 64 3.35 -11.68 -21.75
N SER A 65 3.95 -10.87 -22.64
CA SER A 65 5.01 -11.32 -23.55
C SER A 65 6.29 -11.76 -22.84
N ASN A 66 6.47 -11.32 -21.60
CA ASN A 66 7.64 -11.63 -20.79
C ASN A 66 7.38 -12.75 -19.77
N SER A 67 6.18 -13.35 -19.78
CA SER A 67 5.79 -14.46 -18.90
C SER A 67 5.98 -14.16 -17.41
N TYR A 68 5.32 -13.12 -16.91
CA TYR A 68 5.28 -12.85 -15.47
C TYR A 68 4.23 -13.74 -14.76
N PRO A 69 4.42 -14.11 -13.48
CA PRO A 69 5.64 -13.92 -12.71
C PRO A 69 6.77 -14.82 -13.25
N HIS A 70 8.01 -14.39 -13.09
CA HIS A 70 9.16 -15.23 -13.38
C HIS A 70 10.25 -15.03 -12.36
N LYS A 71 11.22 -15.96 -12.35
CA LYS A 71 12.34 -15.94 -11.44
C LYS A 71 13.11 -14.62 -11.53
N TYR A 72 13.41 -14.05 -10.38
CA TYR A 72 14.32 -12.93 -10.21
C TYR A 72 15.63 -13.42 -9.57
N ASN A 73 16.76 -13.19 -10.23
CA ASN A 73 18.06 -13.78 -9.83
C ASN A 73 18.87 -12.90 -8.87
N ASN A 74 18.42 -11.66 -8.61
CA ASN A 74 19.13 -10.71 -7.75
C ASN A 74 20.60 -10.47 -8.18
N TYR A 75 20.83 -10.21 -9.46
CA TYR A 75 22.18 -9.90 -9.97
C TYR A 75 22.73 -8.57 -9.43
N GLU A 76 21.84 -7.68 -9.01
CA GLU A 76 22.14 -6.42 -8.34
C GLU A 76 22.73 -6.62 -6.93
N GLY A 77 22.47 -7.76 -6.29
CA GLY A 77 22.98 -8.06 -4.95
C GLY A 77 22.24 -7.32 -3.83
N PHE A 78 20.93 -7.11 -3.97
CA PHE A 78 20.10 -6.58 -2.88
C PHE A 78 20.10 -7.54 -1.68
N ASP A 79 20.13 -6.97 -0.48
CA ASP A 79 20.02 -7.71 0.78
C ASP A 79 18.53 -7.84 1.15
N PHE A 80 17.89 -8.89 0.64
CA PHE A 80 16.48 -9.16 0.93
C PHE A 80 16.32 -9.84 2.30
N PRO A 81 15.29 -9.46 3.09
CA PRO A 81 15.08 -9.99 4.44
C PRO A 81 14.45 -11.39 4.48
N VAL A 82 14.26 -12.03 3.32
CA VAL A 82 13.60 -13.33 3.17
C VAL A 82 14.45 -14.24 2.27
N SER A 83 14.28 -15.56 2.37
CA SER A 83 15.09 -16.50 1.59
C SER A 83 14.66 -16.57 0.12
N SER A 84 15.63 -16.79 -0.77
CA SER A 84 15.41 -17.18 -2.17
C SER A 84 14.76 -18.59 -2.29
N PRO A 85 14.19 -18.98 -3.44
CA PRO A 85 14.17 -18.30 -4.74
C PRO A 85 13.23 -17.08 -4.75
N TYR A 86 13.57 -16.07 -5.56
CA TYR A 86 12.76 -14.87 -5.76
C TYR A 86 12.06 -14.89 -7.11
N TYR A 87 10.94 -14.19 -7.18
CA TYR A 87 10.12 -13.97 -8.37
C TYR A 87 9.77 -12.49 -8.48
N GLU A 88 9.75 -11.97 -9.69
CA GLU A 88 9.33 -10.60 -9.96
C GLU A 88 7.95 -10.55 -10.60
N TRP A 89 7.17 -9.55 -10.20
CA TRP A 89 5.86 -9.26 -10.77
C TRP A 89 5.64 -7.75 -10.94
N PRO A 90 5.05 -7.29 -12.05
CA PRO A 90 4.85 -5.86 -12.28
C PRO A 90 3.87 -5.22 -11.29
N ILE A 91 4.27 -4.08 -10.73
CA ILE A 91 3.37 -3.16 -10.02
C ILE A 91 3.16 -1.91 -10.86
N LEU A 92 1.89 -1.52 -11.06
CA LEU A 92 1.54 -0.46 -11.99
C LEU A 92 1.18 0.83 -11.24
N SER A 93 1.78 1.95 -11.63
CA SER A 93 1.45 3.28 -11.09
C SER A 93 0.00 3.72 -11.31
N SER A 94 -0.72 3.03 -12.20
CA SER A 94 -2.17 3.20 -12.39
C SER A 94 -3.04 2.68 -11.24
N GLY A 95 -2.46 1.90 -10.30
CA GLY A 95 -3.17 1.23 -9.21
C GLY A 95 -3.94 -0.03 -9.63
N LYS A 96 -3.87 -0.43 -10.90
CA LYS A 96 -4.46 -1.69 -11.40
C LYS A 96 -3.48 -2.85 -11.22
N THR A 97 -4.03 -4.05 -11.00
CA THR A 97 -3.28 -5.31 -11.10
C THR A 97 -2.81 -5.54 -12.54
N TYR A 98 -1.59 -6.04 -12.73
CA TYR A 98 -1.05 -6.39 -14.03
C TYR A 98 -1.78 -7.60 -14.65
N THR A 99 -2.08 -7.54 -15.94
CA THR A 99 -2.84 -8.59 -16.66
C THR A 99 -2.22 -8.94 -18.03
N GLY A 100 -0.93 -8.65 -18.24
CA GLY A 100 -0.21 -9.05 -19.46
C GLY A 100 0.05 -7.94 -20.50
N GLY A 101 -0.22 -6.67 -20.17
CA GLY A 101 0.14 -5.52 -21.00
C GLY A 101 1.61 -5.10 -20.89
N SER A 102 1.90 -3.82 -21.10
CA SER A 102 3.23 -3.27 -20.79
C SER A 102 3.47 -3.32 -19.27
N PRO A 103 4.58 -3.93 -18.79
CA PRO A 103 4.83 -4.10 -17.36
C PRO A 103 5.30 -2.82 -16.66
N GLY A 104 5.68 -1.78 -17.41
CA GLY A 104 6.32 -0.61 -16.83
C GLY A 104 7.68 -0.93 -16.19
N ALA A 105 8.18 -0.03 -15.35
CA ALA A 105 9.53 -0.08 -14.79
C ALA A 105 9.64 -0.77 -13.42
N ASP A 106 8.52 -0.93 -12.70
CA ASP A 106 8.53 -1.28 -11.29
C ASP A 106 8.11 -2.74 -11.06
N ARG A 107 8.72 -3.38 -10.06
CA ARG A 107 8.45 -4.78 -9.70
C ARG A 107 8.28 -4.92 -8.19
N VAL A 108 7.32 -5.73 -7.79
CA VAL A 108 7.36 -6.39 -6.48
C VAL A 108 8.16 -7.67 -6.59
N ILE A 109 8.97 -7.96 -5.57
CA ILE A 109 9.78 -9.16 -5.46
C ILE A 109 9.26 -9.97 -4.28
N PHE A 110 8.89 -11.22 -4.54
CA PHE A 110 8.41 -12.16 -3.53
C PHE A 110 9.14 -13.49 -3.64
N ASN A 111 9.09 -14.33 -2.61
CA ASN A 111 9.70 -15.66 -2.63
C ASN A 111 8.67 -16.80 -2.77
N SER A 112 9.17 -18.04 -2.78
CA SER A 112 8.32 -19.24 -2.91
C SER A 112 7.35 -19.48 -1.74
N ASN A 113 7.43 -18.71 -0.66
CA ASN A 113 6.57 -18.82 0.52
C ASN A 113 5.56 -17.66 0.63
N ASP A 114 5.38 -16.86 -0.43
CA ASP A 114 4.58 -15.64 -0.44
C ASP A 114 5.08 -14.57 0.55
N GLU A 115 6.39 -14.49 0.76
CA GLU A 115 7.00 -13.46 1.59
C GLU A 115 7.53 -12.33 0.69
N LEU A 116 7.20 -11.07 1.03
CA LEU A 116 7.71 -9.89 0.34
C LEU A 116 9.22 -9.76 0.57
N ALA A 117 9.99 -9.76 -0.51
CA ALA A 117 11.42 -9.47 -0.47
C ALA A 117 11.68 -7.96 -0.61
N GLY A 118 10.97 -7.27 -1.51
CA GLY A 118 11.10 -5.82 -1.68
C GLY A 118 10.40 -5.29 -2.93
N VAL A 119 10.58 -3.99 -3.18
CA VAL A 119 10.08 -3.30 -4.39
C VAL A 119 11.26 -2.64 -5.09
N ILE A 120 11.37 -2.87 -6.39
CA ILE A 120 12.50 -2.42 -7.20
C ILE A 120 12.01 -1.72 -8.48
N THR A 121 12.87 -0.91 -9.09
CA THR A 121 12.54 -0.18 -10.32
C THR A 121 13.73 -0.08 -11.27
N HIS A 122 13.47 -0.11 -12.58
CA HIS A 122 14.45 0.31 -13.57
C HIS A 122 14.70 1.83 -13.54
N THR A 123 13.81 2.61 -12.94
CA THR A 123 13.92 4.07 -12.92
C THR A 123 15.13 4.51 -12.11
N GLY A 124 16.08 5.18 -12.77
CA GLY A 124 17.34 5.61 -12.13
C GLY A 124 18.45 4.54 -12.17
N ALA A 125 18.16 3.35 -12.68
CA ALA A 125 19.17 2.32 -12.96
C ALA A 125 19.75 2.47 -14.38
N SER A 126 20.93 1.92 -14.61
CA SER A 126 21.56 1.87 -15.94
C SER A 126 21.16 0.60 -16.70
N GLY A 127 20.90 0.73 -18.01
CA GLY A 127 20.54 -0.40 -18.86
C GLY A 127 19.26 -1.10 -18.39
N ASN A 128 19.35 -2.42 -18.16
CA ASN A 128 18.25 -3.25 -17.67
C ASN A 128 18.39 -3.61 -16.17
N ASN A 129 19.27 -2.93 -15.44
CA ASN A 129 19.44 -3.16 -14.01
C ASN A 129 18.25 -2.58 -13.23
N PHE A 130 18.16 -2.95 -11.97
CA PHE A 130 17.24 -2.37 -11.00
C PHE A 130 17.96 -1.56 -9.92
N VAL A 131 17.21 -0.66 -9.29
CA VAL A 131 17.52 -0.06 -7.99
C VAL A 131 16.36 -0.30 -7.03
N ALA A 132 16.63 -0.33 -5.72
CA ALA A 132 15.59 -0.43 -4.71
C ALA A 132 14.72 0.84 -4.69
N CYS A 133 13.42 0.68 -4.51
CA CYS A 133 12.53 1.78 -4.17
C CYS A 133 12.77 2.21 -2.71
N THR A 134 12.59 3.50 -2.40
CA THR A 134 12.86 4.08 -1.07
C THR A 134 11.60 4.30 -0.25
#